data_AF-A0A8J4FXB2-F1
#
_entry.id   AF-A0A8J4FXB2-F1
#
_cell.length_a   1.000
_cell.length_b   1.000
_cell.length_c   1.000
_cell.angle_alpha   90.00
_cell.angle_beta   90.00
_cell.angle_gamma   90.00
#
_symmetry.space_group_name_H-M   'P 1'
#
loop_
_entity.id
_entity.type
_entity.pdbx_description
1 polymer ?
#
loop_
_entity_poly.entity_id
_entity_poly.type
_entity_poly.pdbx_seq_one_letter_code
_entity_poly.pdbx_strand_id
1 'polypeptide(L)'
;MAQRLIGGSSLTALAAALLLIALQLLMTPQQAVSQANILQNRAINMGSRRRQVLQSSTTVNTTDNTQPEASSPPLNTSVPSPSLSSSAPPPTLPPEEPQPSPPSPSPPPEEPQPSPPAPSPPPPPALPGGNCPDAQALLELNNLFRVRHQAPPFQWNPSLAASSAVYAQQLADDSCQIKHSNSRSYGENLLSMQAIPKPDNSCASAVQSWYNEVQFYNFSAAQPFYDNWYQPRQIGHFSQLVWKGTSSVGCGIGLADTNVLISNKNRTLGCKVVVCRYKAPGNVATDIAFLKNVLPNITPTVAV
;
A
#
# COMPACT_ATOMS: atom_id res chain seq x y z
N MET A 1 61.15 22.49 33.67
CA MET A 1 60.52 22.75 32.36
C MET A 1 60.17 21.37 31.78
N ALA A 2 58.98 21.01 31.34
CA ALA A 2 57.75 21.73 31.04
C ALA A 2 56.55 20.77 31.24
N GLN A 3 55.42 21.34 31.67
CA GLN A 3 54.11 20.70 31.66
C GLN A 3 53.67 20.43 30.21
N ARG A 4 53.02 19.29 29.94
CA ARG A 4 52.11 19.15 28.80
C ARG A 4 50.76 18.61 29.28
N LEU A 5 49.79 19.50 29.20
CA LEU A 5 48.36 19.29 29.36
C LEU A 5 47.83 18.35 28.27
N ILE A 6 47.23 17.23 28.67
CA ILE A 6 46.29 16.48 27.83
C ILE A 6 45.12 16.11 28.74
N GLY A 7 44.05 16.89 28.67
CA GLY A 7 42.86 16.68 29.50
C GLY A 7 41.84 17.80 29.34
N GLY A 8 41.25 17.93 28.14
CA GLY A 8 40.28 19.00 27.87
C GLY A 8 39.15 18.66 26.92
N SER A 9 39.10 17.46 26.33
CA SER A 9 38.21 17.19 25.19
C SER A 9 36.96 16.37 25.53
N SER A 10 36.92 15.68 26.68
CA SER A 10 35.82 14.75 27.00
C SER A 10 34.76 15.33 27.94
N LEU A 11 35.13 16.23 28.84
CA LEU A 11 34.19 16.83 29.81
C LEU A 11 33.33 17.93 29.18
N THR A 12 33.87 18.67 28.20
CA THR A 12 33.15 19.72 27.48
C THR A 12 32.10 19.16 26.52
N ALA A 13 32.40 18.03 25.86
CA ALA A 13 31.46 17.34 24.98
C ALA A 13 30.29 16.71 25.76
N LEU A 14 30.55 16.09 26.92
CA LEU A 14 29.49 15.56 27.78
C LEU A 14 28.61 16.67 28.39
N ALA A 15 29.22 17.77 28.82
CA ALA A 15 28.47 18.92 29.35
C ALA A 15 27.59 19.57 28.27
N ALA A 16 28.07 19.67 27.03
CA ALA A 16 27.28 20.19 25.91
C ALA A 16 26.11 19.25 25.53
N ALA A 17 26.33 17.93 25.55
CA ALA A 17 25.29 16.94 25.27
C ALA A 17 24.19 16.93 26.35
N LEU A 18 24.57 17.05 27.63
CA LEU A 18 23.62 17.12 28.74
C LEU A 18 22.81 18.44 28.73
N LEU A 19 23.43 19.56 28.35
CA LEU A 19 22.73 20.85 28.23
C LEU A 19 21.71 20.85 27.06
N LEU A 20 22.03 20.16 25.96
CA LEU A 20 21.11 19.99 24.82
C LEU A 20 19.91 19.09 25.17
N ILE A 21 20.14 17.99 25.90
CA ILE A 21 19.06 17.09 26.34
C ILE A 21 18.16 17.79 27.38
N ALA A 22 18.74 18.57 28.28
CA ALA A 22 17.97 19.37 29.25
C ALA A 22 17.10 20.45 28.58
N LEU A 23 17.58 21.06 27.48
CA LEU A 23 16.80 22.03 26.71
C LEU A 23 15.63 21.39 25.93
N GLN A 24 15.75 20.12 25.53
CA GLN A 24 14.69 19.38 24.83
C GLN A 24 13.56 18.91 25.77
N LEU A 25 13.87 18.66 27.05
CA LEU A 25 12.89 18.22 28.04
C LEU A 25 12.00 19.35 28.60
N LEU A 26 12.32 20.61 28.28
CA LEU A 26 11.54 21.79 28.69
C LEU A 26 10.61 22.32 27.58
N MET A 27 10.62 21.70 26.40
CA MET A 27 9.79 22.14 25.28
C MET A 27 8.39 21.54 25.32
N THR A 28 7.38 22.39 25.15
CA THR A 28 6.01 21.92 24.98
C THR A 28 5.87 21.15 23.65
N PRO A 29 4.90 20.21 23.52
CA PRO A 29 4.70 19.43 22.29
C PRO A 29 4.54 20.28 21.02
N GLN A 30 4.03 21.51 21.18
CA GLN A 30 3.82 22.46 20.10
C GLN A 30 5.13 23.09 19.58
N GLN A 31 6.18 23.17 20.40
CA GLN A 31 7.49 23.71 20.03
C GLN A 31 8.40 22.66 19.34
N ALA A 32 8.24 21.36 19.67
CA ALA A 32 8.97 20.26 19.03
C ALA A 32 8.61 20.09 17.54
N VAL A 33 7.34 20.30 17.19
CA VAL A 33 6.87 20.27 15.79
C VAL A 33 7.43 21.45 14.97
N SER A 34 7.61 22.61 15.61
CA SER A 34 8.20 23.79 14.96
C SER A 34 9.69 23.59 14.64
N GLN A 35 10.45 22.98 15.55
CA GLN A 35 11.87 22.63 15.33
C GLN A 35 12.05 21.57 14.21
N ALA A 36 11.19 20.57 14.15
CA ALA A 36 11.21 19.56 13.08
C ALA A 36 10.96 20.18 11.70
N ASN A 37 10.00 21.10 11.58
CA ASN A 37 9.71 21.82 10.34
C ASN A 37 10.85 22.77 9.91
N ILE A 38 11.55 23.42 10.85
CA ILE A 38 12.71 24.28 10.56
C ILE A 38 13.91 23.46 10.03
N LEU A 39 14.13 22.25 10.56
CA LEU A 39 15.20 21.35 10.10
C LEU A 39 14.89 20.72 8.74
N GLN A 40 13.62 20.39 8.46
CA GLN A 40 13.17 19.91 7.16
C GLN A 40 13.34 20.97 6.05
N ASN A 41 13.01 22.23 6.36
CA ASN A 41 13.18 23.34 5.41
C ASN A 41 14.65 23.71 5.14
N ARG A 42 15.56 23.46 6.09
CA ARG A 42 17.01 23.65 5.89
C ARG A 42 17.65 22.55 5.03
N ALA A 43 17.15 21.31 5.09
CA ALA A 43 17.62 20.22 4.24
C ALA A 43 17.23 20.41 2.75
N ILE A 44 16.07 21.00 2.49
CA ILE A 44 15.60 21.33 1.12
C ILE A 44 16.48 22.40 0.47
N ASN A 45 16.92 23.42 1.23
CA ASN A 45 17.79 24.49 0.70
C ASN A 45 19.26 24.06 0.46
N MET A 46 19.76 23.06 1.18
CA MET A 46 21.10 22.48 0.90
C MET A 46 21.11 21.56 -0.33
N GLY A 47 19.98 20.91 -0.65
CA GLY A 47 19.82 20.11 -1.87
C GLY A 47 19.78 20.95 -3.16
N SER A 48 19.14 22.12 -3.13
CA SER A 48 19.09 23.03 -4.29
C SER A 48 20.41 23.71 -4.61
N ARG A 49 21.24 24.05 -3.60
CA ARG A 49 22.58 24.61 -3.84
C ARG A 49 23.57 23.63 -4.47
N ARG A 50 23.37 22.31 -4.29
CA ARG A 50 24.22 21.28 -4.91
C ARG A 50 23.90 21.02 -6.39
N ARG A 51 22.71 21.41 -6.88
CA ARG A 51 22.36 21.36 -8.31
C ARG A 51 22.87 22.56 -9.11
N GLN A 52 23.01 23.74 -8.51
CA GLN A 52 23.56 24.91 -9.22
C GLN A 52 25.08 24.86 -9.44
N VAL A 53 25.83 24.09 -8.64
CA VAL A 53 27.30 24.02 -8.76
C VAL A 53 27.75 22.99 -9.83
N LEU A 54 26.89 22.05 -10.25
CA LEU A 54 27.25 21.03 -11.24
C LEU A 54 26.82 21.35 -12.69
N GLN A 55 26.19 22.49 -12.96
CA GLN A 55 25.78 22.90 -14.31
C GLN A 55 26.69 23.96 -14.96
N SER A 56 27.75 24.40 -14.29
CA SER A 56 28.68 25.41 -14.81
C SER A 56 29.94 24.77 -15.40
N SER A 57 29.82 23.92 -16.43
CA SER A 57 30.97 23.43 -17.20
C SER A 57 30.54 22.85 -18.55
N THR A 58 30.08 23.69 -19.48
CA THR A 58 30.34 23.57 -20.92
C THR A 58 29.74 24.75 -21.67
N THR A 59 30.59 25.65 -22.15
CA THR A 59 30.26 26.68 -23.15
C THR A 59 31.00 26.35 -24.44
N VAL A 60 30.27 26.11 -25.53
CA VAL A 60 30.72 26.44 -26.90
C VAL A 60 29.53 26.97 -27.69
N ASN A 61 29.75 28.13 -28.31
CA ASN A 61 28.88 28.96 -29.13
C ASN A 61 28.07 28.21 -30.20
N THR A 62 26.88 28.73 -30.54
CA THR A 62 26.56 29.28 -31.89
C THR A 62 25.35 30.22 -31.78
N THR A 63 25.34 31.18 -32.68
CA THR A 63 24.62 32.45 -32.75
C THR A 63 23.15 32.38 -33.20
N ASP A 64 22.42 33.40 -32.73
CA ASP A 64 21.51 34.27 -33.49
C ASP A 64 19.98 34.07 -33.42
N ASN A 65 19.38 35.24 -33.20
CA ASN A 65 18.13 35.78 -33.72
C ASN A 65 16.77 35.72 -32.95
N THR A 66 16.41 36.95 -32.55
CA THR A 66 15.09 37.64 -32.61
C THR A 66 13.96 37.33 -31.59
N GLN A 67 13.77 38.31 -30.69
CA GLN A 67 12.53 38.76 -30.01
C GLN A 67 11.53 39.39 -31.04
N PRO A 68 10.36 39.98 -30.69
CA PRO A 68 9.59 40.02 -29.43
C PRO A 68 8.03 39.94 -29.59
N GLU A 69 7.35 40.26 -28.47
CA GLU A 69 5.99 40.83 -28.28
C GLU A 69 4.85 39.84 -27.95
N ALA A 70 4.31 39.81 -26.72
CA ALA A 70 3.65 40.82 -25.88
C ALA A 70 2.21 41.12 -26.31
N SER A 71 1.25 40.83 -25.41
CA SER A 71 0.31 41.82 -24.83
C SER A 71 -0.96 41.15 -24.28
N SER A 72 -1.21 41.34 -22.99
CA SER A 72 -2.53 41.23 -22.34
C SER A 72 -3.44 42.39 -22.80
N PRO A 73 -4.77 42.39 -22.55
CA PRO A 73 -5.29 42.81 -21.24
C PRO A 73 -6.64 42.15 -20.80
N PRO A 74 -7.18 42.50 -19.60
CA PRO A 74 -8.24 41.77 -18.91
C PRO A 74 -9.55 42.59 -18.73
N LEU A 75 -10.40 42.11 -17.79
CA LEU A 75 -11.63 42.66 -17.15
C LEU A 75 -12.95 42.14 -17.73
N ASN A 76 -14.05 41.97 -16.98
CA ASN A 76 -14.43 41.89 -15.55
C ASN A 76 -15.99 41.83 -15.56
N THR A 77 -16.60 41.61 -14.39
CA THR A 77 -17.97 41.98 -13.99
C THR A 77 -19.16 41.01 -14.23
N SER A 78 -19.41 40.22 -13.18
CA SER A 78 -20.63 40.20 -12.32
C SER A 78 -22.06 40.11 -12.92
N VAL A 79 -22.74 38.98 -12.65
CA VAL A 79 -23.93 38.74 -11.76
C VAL A 79 -25.10 39.76 -11.88
N PRO A 80 -26.42 39.42 -11.92
CA PRO A 80 -27.13 38.46 -11.02
C PRO A 80 -28.29 37.61 -11.60
N SER A 81 -28.73 36.61 -10.81
CA SER A 81 -30.09 35.99 -10.85
C SER A 81 -31.12 36.91 -10.15
N PRO A 82 -32.44 36.77 -10.39
CA PRO A 82 -33.23 35.92 -9.47
C PRO A 82 -34.56 35.30 -10.00
N SER A 83 -35.02 34.27 -9.27
CA SER A 83 -36.39 33.97 -8.77
C SER A 83 -37.62 33.69 -9.67
N LEU A 84 -38.12 32.45 -9.53
CA LEU A 84 -39.44 31.96 -9.04
C LEU A 84 -40.81 32.30 -9.71
N SER A 85 -41.70 31.28 -9.61
CA SER A 85 -43.19 31.29 -9.63
C SER A 85 -43.86 31.20 -11.01
N SER A 86 -45.05 30.63 -11.25
CA SER A 86 -45.99 29.68 -10.60
C SER A 86 -47.19 29.57 -11.56
N SER A 87 -47.68 28.35 -11.79
CA SER A 87 -49.06 27.86 -12.04
C SER A 87 -50.18 28.77 -12.61
N ALA A 88 -50.89 28.27 -13.63
CA ALA A 88 -52.34 28.48 -13.85
C ALA A 88 -52.97 27.31 -14.68
N PRO A 89 -54.28 27.02 -14.55
CA PRO A 89 -54.91 25.73 -14.91
C PRO A 89 -55.66 25.73 -16.26
N PRO A 90 -56.07 24.56 -16.80
CA PRO A 90 -56.88 24.46 -18.01
C PRO A 90 -58.41 24.46 -17.74
N PRO A 91 -59.25 24.75 -18.75
CA PRO A 91 -60.69 24.97 -18.60
C PRO A 91 -61.53 23.69 -18.55
N THR A 92 -62.68 23.79 -17.87
CA THR A 92 -63.69 22.76 -17.65
C THR A 92 -64.61 22.56 -18.86
N LEU A 93 -64.82 21.31 -19.27
CA LEU A 93 -65.82 20.87 -20.27
C LEU A 93 -67.07 20.26 -19.57
N PRO A 94 -68.25 20.28 -20.22
CA PRO A 94 -69.54 19.90 -19.62
C PRO A 94 -69.72 18.37 -19.48
N PRO A 95 -70.71 17.91 -18.67
CA PRO A 95 -70.89 16.49 -18.34
C PRO A 95 -71.58 15.74 -19.49
N GLU A 96 -70.97 14.63 -19.91
CA GLU A 96 -71.53 13.65 -20.84
C GLU A 96 -72.31 12.57 -20.07
N GLU A 97 -73.47 12.17 -20.60
CA GLU A 97 -74.42 11.22 -20.01
C GLU A 97 -73.88 9.77 -20.03
N PRO A 98 -74.24 8.87 -19.09
CA PRO A 98 -73.55 7.60 -18.94
C PRO A 98 -73.90 6.61 -20.06
N GLN A 99 -72.96 6.31 -20.96
CA GLN A 99 -73.07 5.15 -21.85
C GLN A 99 -72.72 3.84 -21.11
N PRO A 100 -73.40 2.71 -21.43
CA PRO A 100 -73.14 1.43 -20.81
C PRO A 100 -71.74 0.90 -21.15
N SER A 101 -71.05 0.37 -20.14
CA SER A 101 -69.68 -0.12 -20.24
C SER A 101 -69.56 -1.32 -21.20
N PRO A 102 -68.56 -1.38 -22.08
CA PRO A 102 -68.27 -2.58 -22.86
C PRO A 102 -67.76 -3.72 -21.95
N PRO A 103 -67.97 -4.99 -22.32
CA PRO A 103 -67.46 -6.13 -21.55
C PRO A 103 -65.92 -6.13 -21.54
N SER A 104 -65.34 -6.49 -20.38
CA SER A 104 -63.89 -6.54 -20.19
C SER A 104 -63.20 -7.51 -21.17
N PRO A 105 -62.05 -7.13 -21.75
CA PRO A 105 -61.25 -8.06 -22.55
C PRO A 105 -60.67 -9.17 -21.67
N SER A 106 -60.60 -10.38 -22.22
CA SER A 106 -59.96 -11.53 -21.58
C SER A 106 -58.46 -11.27 -21.33
N PRO A 107 -57.87 -11.78 -20.24
CA PRO A 107 -56.45 -11.58 -19.94
C PRO A 107 -55.56 -12.21 -21.02
N PRO A 108 -54.39 -11.62 -21.32
CA PRO A 108 -53.46 -12.16 -22.30
C PRO A 108 -52.85 -13.49 -21.80
N PRO A 109 -52.37 -14.36 -22.71
CA PRO A 109 -51.68 -15.59 -22.33
C PRO A 109 -50.47 -15.27 -21.46
N GLU A 110 -50.38 -15.95 -20.31
CA GLU A 110 -49.29 -15.78 -19.36
C GLU A 110 -47.96 -16.16 -20.01
N GLU A 111 -47.03 -15.20 -20.06
CA GLU A 111 -45.69 -15.38 -20.62
C GLU A 111 -44.94 -16.45 -19.79
N PRO A 112 -44.27 -17.42 -20.41
CA PRO A 112 -43.63 -18.51 -19.67
C PRO A 112 -42.60 -17.94 -18.69
N GLN A 113 -42.81 -18.17 -17.39
CA GLN A 113 -41.94 -17.68 -16.34
C GLN A 113 -40.49 -18.13 -16.59
N PRO A 114 -39.49 -17.24 -16.39
CA PRO A 114 -38.09 -17.60 -16.54
C PRO A 114 -37.75 -18.74 -15.58
N SER A 115 -37.12 -19.79 -16.11
CA SER A 115 -36.71 -20.95 -15.33
C SER A 115 -35.77 -20.51 -14.18
N PRO A 116 -35.81 -21.20 -13.02
CA PRO A 116 -34.92 -20.89 -11.91
C PRO A 116 -33.45 -20.86 -12.36
N PRO A 117 -32.63 -19.92 -11.86
CA PRO A 117 -31.21 -19.91 -12.18
C PRO A 117 -30.59 -21.25 -11.76
N ALA A 118 -29.78 -21.81 -12.66
CA ALA A 118 -29.09 -23.06 -12.40
C ALA A 118 -28.26 -22.95 -11.10
N PRO A 119 -28.15 -24.04 -10.31
CA PRO A 119 -27.35 -24.04 -9.09
C PRO A 119 -25.89 -23.68 -9.42
N SER A 120 -25.33 -22.73 -8.68
CA SER A 120 -23.94 -22.32 -8.81
C SER A 120 -23.00 -23.53 -8.70
N PRO A 121 -21.92 -23.59 -9.50
CA PRO A 121 -20.96 -24.68 -9.39
C PRO A 121 -20.39 -24.76 -7.96
N PRO A 122 -20.08 -25.98 -7.48
CA PRO A 122 -19.49 -26.14 -6.15
C PRO A 122 -18.17 -25.35 -6.08
N PRO A 123 -17.86 -24.72 -4.94
CA PRO A 123 -16.61 -24.00 -4.77
C PRO A 123 -15.42 -24.95 -5.00
N PRO A 124 -14.33 -24.47 -5.60
CA PRO A 124 -13.13 -25.29 -5.80
C PRO A 124 -12.62 -25.84 -4.46
N PRO A 125 -11.96 -27.03 -4.47
CA PRO A 125 -11.45 -27.63 -3.25
C PRO A 125 -10.50 -26.68 -2.50
N ALA A 126 -10.72 -26.51 -1.21
CA ALA A 126 -9.85 -25.71 -0.37
C ALA A 126 -8.44 -26.33 -0.32
N LEU A 127 -7.40 -25.50 -0.44
CA LEU A 127 -6.02 -25.96 -0.32
C LEU A 127 -5.76 -26.46 1.12
N PRO A 128 -5.12 -27.63 1.29
CA PRO A 128 -5.02 -28.27 2.60
C PRO A 128 -3.98 -27.60 3.51
N GLY A 129 -4.12 -27.82 4.82
CA GLY A 129 -3.14 -27.50 5.85
C GLY A 129 -3.24 -26.10 6.45
N GLY A 130 -3.76 -25.11 5.73
CA GLY A 130 -3.96 -23.74 6.23
C GLY A 130 -5.40 -23.44 6.66
N ASN A 131 -5.62 -22.25 7.22
CA ASN A 131 -6.94 -21.73 7.59
C ASN A 131 -7.34 -20.47 6.79
N CYS A 132 -6.61 -20.13 5.73
CA CYS A 132 -6.99 -19.06 4.81
C CYS A 132 -8.23 -19.46 4.00
N PRO A 133 -9.35 -18.72 4.08
CA PRO A 133 -10.58 -19.06 3.35
C PRO A 133 -10.41 -18.92 1.83
N ASP A 134 -9.49 -18.07 1.39
CA ASP A 134 -9.20 -17.74 -0.01
C ASP A 134 -7.80 -18.21 -0.43
N ALA A 135 -7.29 -19.31 0.15
CA ALA A 135 -5.94 -19.83 -0.12
C ALA A 135 -5.66 -20.07 -1.61
N GLN A 136 -6.65 -20.54 -2.37
CA GLN A 136 -6.52 -20.74 -3.82
C GLN A 136 -6.29 -19.41 -4.55
N ALA A 137 -7.12 -18.40 -4.29
CA ALA A 137 -6.99 -17.06 -4.88
C ALA A 137 -5.66 -16.39 -4.46
N LEU A 138 -5.23 -16.60 -3.21
CA LEU A 138 -3.93 -16.16 -2.73
C LEU A 138 -2.78 -16.77 -3.56
N LEU A 139 -2.82 -18.09 -3.81
CA LEU A 139 -1.79 -18.78 -4.57
C LEU A 139 -1.76 -18.32 -6.03
N GLU A 140 -2.94 -18.20 -6.65
CA GLU A 140 -3.10 -17.69 -8.01
C GLU A 140 -2.54 -16.27 -8.15
N LEU A 141 -2.84 -15.38 -7.20
CA LEU A 141 -2.34 -14.01 -7.20
C LEU A 141 -0.81 -13.95 -7.03
N ASN A 142 -0.23 -14.76 -6.15
CA ASN A 142 1.23 -14.91 -6.07
C ASN A 142 1.81 -15.32 -7.41
N ASN A 143 1.23 -16.35 -8.04
CA ASN A 143 1.73 -16.92 -9.29
C ASN A 143 1.58 -15.95 -10.47
N LEU A 144 0.50 -15.15 -10.48
CA LEU A 144 0.30 -14.08 -11.44
C LEU A 144 1.44 -13.05 -11.38
N PHE A 145 1.79 -12.59 -10.17
CA PHE A 145 2.90 -11.66 -10.00
C PHE A 145 4.25 -12.30 -10.33
N ARG A 146 4.49 -13.55 -9.92
CA ARG A 146 5.74 -14.25 -10.20
C ARG A 146 6.01 -14.40 -11.70
N VAL A 147 4.99 -14.77 -12.48
CA VAL A 147 5.12 -14.87 -13.94
C VAL A 147 5.51 -13.53 -14.57
N ARG A 148 4.94 -12.40 -14.11
CA ARG A 148 5.33 -11.06 -14.59
C ARG A 148 6.82 -10.77 -14.38
N HIS A 149 7.41 -11.35 -13.33
CA HIS A 149 8.82 -11.20 -12.97
C HIS A 149 9.67 -12.44 -13.37
N GLN A 150 9.22 -13.23 -14.35
CA GLN A 150 9.90 -14.45 -14.85
C GLN A 150 10.30 -15.46 -13.76
N ALA A 151 9.61 -15.45 -12.62
CA ALA A 151 9.78 -16.41 -11.56
C ALA A 151 8.81 -17.59 -11.76
N PRO A 152 9.26 -18.86 -11.63
CA PRO A 152 8.38 -20.02 -11.72
C PRO A 152 7.25 -19.94 -10.69
N PRO A 153 6.03 -20.42 -10.99
CA PRO A 153 4.94 -20.40 -10.03
C PRO A 153 5.29 -21.19 -8.77
N PHE A 154 4.80 -20.73 -7.62
CA PHE A 154 4.85 -21.49 -6.37
C PHE A 154 3.97 -22.73 -6.44
N GLN A 155 4.42 -23.78 -5.77
CA GLN A 155 3.57 -24.88 -5.34
C GLN A 155 3.03 -24.60 -3.93
N TRP A 156 1.78 -24.98 -3.64
CA TRP A 156 1.27 -24.92 -2.28
C TRP A 156 1.94 -25.96 -1.39
N ASN A 157 2.34 -25.56 -0.19
CA ASN A 157 2.93 -26.44 0.81
C ASN A 157 2.04 -26.52 2.06
N PRO A 158 1.32 -27.65 2.28
CA PRO A 158 0.39 -27.79 3.40
C PRO A 158 1.05 -27.69 4.77
N SER A 159 2.29 -28.18 4.93
CA SER A 159 3.02 -28.09 6.20
C SER A 159 3.44 -26.66 6.53
N LEU A 160 3.86 -25.89 5.53
CA LEU A 160 4.12 -24.45 5.73
C LEU A 160 2.82 -23.73 6.08
N ALA A 161 1.72 -24.02 5.39
CA ALA A 161 0.42 -23.41 5.65
C ALA A 161 -0.06 -23.66 7.09
N ALA A 162 0.04 -24.90 7.58
CA ALA A 162 -0.29 -25.26 8.95
C ALA A 162 0.54 -24.47 9.97
N SER A 163 1.86 -24.42 9.76
CA SER A 163 2.74 -23.66 10.65
C SER A 163 2.47 -22.16 10.60
N SER A 164 2.12 -21.62 9.43
CA SER A 164 1.81 -20.21 9.23
C SER A 164 0.51 -19.83 9.93
N ALA A 165 -0.52 -20.70 9.89
CA ALA A 165 -1.78 -20.49 10.60
C ALA A 165 -1.57 -20.40 12.12
N VAL A 166 -0.82 -21.34 12.70
CA VAL A 166 -0.48 -21.32 14.13
C VAL A 166 0.24 -20.03 14.50
N TYR A 167 1.23 -19.63 13.70
CA TYR A 167 2.01 -18.43 14.00
C TYR A 167 1.22 -17.14 13.81
N ALA A 168 0.37 -17.07 12.77
CA ALA A 168 -0.51 -15.94 12.53
C ALA A 168 -1.47 -15.74 13.71
N GLN A 169 -2.06 -16.82 14.24
CA GLN A 169 -2.92 -16.73 15.43
C GLN A 169 -2.14 -16.26 16.65
N GLN A 170 -0.93 -16.80 16.89
CA GLN A 170 -0.07 -16.34 17.98
C GLN A 170 0.20 -14.83 17.93
N LEU A 171 0.49 -14.29 16.74
CA LEU A 171 0.74 -12.86 16.56
C LEU A 171 -0.54 -12.01 16.70
N ALA A 172 -1.68 -12.53 16.27
CA ALA A 172 -2.97 -11.86 16.45
C ALA A 172 -3.32 -11.73 17.93
N ASP A 173 -3.15 -12.83 18.70
CA ASP A 173 -3.38 -12.87 20.14
C ASP A 173 -2.37 -11.99 20.91
N ASP A 174 -1.14 -11.89 20.42
CA ASP A 174 -0.08 -11.01 20.96
C ASP A 174 -0.22 -9.56 20.47
N SER A 175 -1.41 -8.98 20.63
CA SER A 175 -1.72 -7.58 20.32
C SER A 175 -1.46 -7.17 18.86
N CYS A 176 -1.74 -8.08 17.92
CA CYS A 176 -1.65 -7.81 16.48
C CYS A 176 -0.25 -7.40 15.97
N GLN A 177 0.80 -7.99 16.54
CA GLN A 177 2.18 -7.64 16.22
C GLN A 177 2.63 -8.11 14.83
N ILE A 178 3.50 -7.32 14.19
CA ILE A 178 4.38 -7.80 13.11
C ILE A 178 5.72 -8.14 13.73
N LYS A 179 5.99 -9.44 13.85
CA LYS A 179 7.28 -9.96 14.29
C LYS A 179 7.59 -11.22 13.51
N HIS A 180 8.72 -11.23 12.81
CA HIS A 180 9.19 -12.44 12.15
C HIS A 180 9.53 -13.54 13.17
N SER A 181 9.33 -14.79 12.76
CA SER A 181 9.84 -15.92 13.52
C SER A 181 11.37 -15.98 13.49
N ASN A 182 11.98 -16.66 14.46
CA ASN A 182 13.44 -16.81 14.53
C ASN A 182 13.98 -17.91 13.59
N SER A 183 13.13 -18.53 12.78
CA SER A 183 13.51 -19.64 11.91
C SER A 183 14.24 -19.14 10.66
N ARG A 184 15.30 -19.85 10.28
CA ARG A 184 16.01 -19.63 9.00
C ARG A 184 15.65 -20.68 7.93
N SER A 185 14.75 -21.60 8.23
CA SER A 185 14.41 -22.73 7.34
C SER A 185 13.45 -22.38 6.21
N TYR A 186 12.85 -21.19 6.27
CA TYR A 186 11.91 -20.63 5.31
C TYR A 186 12.05 -19.11 5.26
N GLY A 187 11.62 -18.51 4.15
CA GLY A 187 11.33 -17.08 4.10
C GLY A 187 9.97 -16.80 4.74
N GLU A 188 9.68 -15.55 5.07
CA GLU A 188 8.44 -15.19 5.73
C GLU A 188 7.98 -13.79 5.29
N ASN A 189 6.70 -13.63 4.97
CA ASN A 189 6.05 -12.33 4.81
C ASN A 189 4.91 -12.23 5.83
N LEU A 190 4.75 -11.05 6.42
CA LEU A 190 3.72 -10.77 7.41
C LEU A 190 2.91 -9.56 7.00
N LEU A 191 1.63 -9.58 7.31
CA LEU A 191 0.77 -8.41 7.31
C LEU A 191 -0.01 -8.43 8.61
N SER A 192 -0.10 -7.29 9.29
CA SER A 192 -1.06 -7.09 10.36
C SER A 192 -1.94 -5.88 10.05
N MET A 193 -3.18 -5.92 10.53
CA MET A 193 -4.16 -4.88 10.36
C MET A 193 -5.03 -4.82 11.61
N GLN A 194 -5.14 -3.64 12.20
CA GLN A 194 -6.10 -3.35 13.27
C GLN A 194 -7.12 -2.34 12.75
N ALA A 195 -8.42 -2.65 12.85
CA ALA A 195 -9.47 -1.78 12.30
C ALA A 195 -10.79 -1.83 13.07
N ILE A 196 -11.59 -0.76 12.90
CA ILE A 196 -13.02 -0.69 13.22
C ILE A 196 -13.72 -0.13 11.96
N PRO A 197 -14.66 -0.86 11.32
CA PRO A 197 -15.09 -2.23 11.64
C PRO A 197 -13.95 -3.24 11.54
N LYS A 198 -14.15 -4.45 12.11
CA LYS A 198 -13.14 -5.51 12.10
C LYS A 198 -12.68 -5.79 10.66
N PRO A 199 -11.40 -6.12 10.44
CA PRO A 199 -10.90 -6.52 9.12
C PRO A 199 -11.68 -7.71 8.56
N ASP A 200 -11.73 -7.82 7.23
CA ASP A 200 -12.15 -9.06 6.57
C ASP A 200 -11.21 -10.24 6.92
N ASN A 201 -11.58 -11.44 6.48
CA ASN A 201 -10.78 -12.66 6.65
C ASN A 201 -10.00 -13.08 5.39
N SER A 202 -9.84 -12.18 4.40
CA SER A 202 -9.08 -12.46 3.18
C SER A 202 -7.58 -12.49 3.46
N CYS A 203 -6.92 -13.56 3.04
CA CYS A 203 -5.48 -13.66 2.99
C CYS A 203 -4.93 -13.06 1.68
N ALA A 204 -5.66 -13.13 0.56
CA ALA A 204 -5.20 -12.65 -0.73
C ALA A 204 -4.90 -11.14 -0.73
N SER A 205 -5.60 -10.36 0.11
CA SER A 205 -5.32 -8.93 0.30
C SER A 205 -3.88 -8.65 0.74
N ALA A 206 -3.26 -9.58 1.48
CA ALA A 206 -1.87 -9.44 1.93
C ALA A 206 -0.87 -9.53 0.79
N VAL A 207 -1.12 -10.41 -0.18
CA VAL A 207 -0.27 -10.56 -1.37
C VAL A 207 -0.26 -9.28 -2.20
N GLN A 208 -1.42 -8.66 -2.40
CA GLN A 208 -1.51 -7.38 -3.10
C GLN A 208 -0.73 -6.29 -2.35
N SER A 209 -0.89 -6.20 -1.02
CA SER A 209 -0.17 -5.22 -0.20
C SER A 209 1.35 -5.39 -0.30
N TRP A 210 1.84 -6.63 -0.23
CA TRP A 210 3.26 -6.95 -0.37
C TRP A 210 3.77 -6.65 -1.77
N TYR A 211 3.00 -6.98 -2.81
CA TYR A 211 3.40 -6.69 -4.19
C TYR A 211 3.49 -5.19 -4.48
N ASN A 212 2.65 -4.37 -3.84
CA ASN A 212 2.68 -2.91 -4.02
C ASN A 212 4.03 -2.27 -3.63
N GLU A 213 4.90 -2.97 -2.89
CA GLU A 213 6.27 -2.52 -2.63
C GLU A 213 7.12 -2.43 -3.91
N VAL A 214 6.70 -3.06 -5.02
CA VAL A 214 7.36 -2.95 -6.34
C VAL A 214 7.57 -1.50 -6.78
N GLN A 215 6.67 -0.59 -6.40
CA GLN A 215 6.78 0.84 -6.71
C GLN A 215 8.02 1.49 -6.07
N PHE A 216 8.56 0.88 -5.02
CA PHE A 216 9.77 1.31 -4.32
C PHE A 216 11.02 0.55 -4.78
N TYR A 217 10.91 -0.41 -5.71
CA TYR A 217 12.06 -1.14 -6.21
C TYR A 217 12.64 -0.50 -7.50
N ASN A 218 13.92 -0.17 -7.47
CA ASN A 218 14.68 0.30 -8.62
C ASN A 218 15.38 -0.88 -9.32
N PHE A 219 14.82 -1.32 -10.45
CA PHE A 219 15.39 -2.38 -11.28
C PHE A 219 16.67 -1.97 -12.02
N SER A 220 16.95 -0.67 -12.12
CA SER A 220 18.14 -0.12 -12.78
C SER A 220 19.23 0.28 -11.78
N ALA A 221 19.11 -0.16 -10.52
CA ALA A 221 20.11 0.08 -9.49
C ALA A 221 21.47 -0.50 -9.89
N ALA A 222 22.54 0.26 -9.66
CA ALA A 222 23.90 -0.21 -9.89
C ALA A 222 24.29 -1.29 -8.87
N GLN A 223 23.74 -1.18 -7.65
CA GLN A 223 23.88 -2.16 -6.58
C GLN A 223 22.48 -2.66 -6.18
N PRO A 224 21.94 -3.71 -6.84
CA PRO A 224 20.54 -4.14 -6.71
C PRO A 224 20.07 -4.45 -5.29
N PHE A 225 20.95 -4.86 -4.39
CA PHE A 225 20.65 -5.01 -2.97
C PHE A 225 20.87 -3.69 -2.24
N TYR A 226 22.07 -3.10 -2.30
CA TYR A 226 22.40 -1.92 -1.49
C TYR A 226 21.47 -0.73 -1.76
N ASP A 227 21.24 -0.38 -3.02
CA ASP A 227 20.44 0.79 -3.41
C ASP A 227 18.94 0.61 -3.10
N ASN A 228 18.45 -0.63 -3.09
CA ASN A 228 17.05 -0.96 -2.84
C ASN A 228 16.76 -1.25 -1.37
N TRP A 229 17.74 -1.80 -0.64
CA TRP A 229 17.58 -2.24 0.74
C TRP A 229 17.95 -1.16 1.77
N TYR A 230 18.73 -0.16 1.36
CA TYR A 230 19.03 0.98 2.23
C TYR A 230 17.75 1.78 2.50
N GLN A 231 17.50 2.06 3.80
CA GLN A 231 16.32 2.76 4.31
C GLN A 231 16.07 4.07 3.53
N PRO A 232 14.80 4.44 3.27
CA PRO A 232 13.58 3.97 3.95
C PRO A 232 12.75 2.92 3.16
N ARG A 233 13.30 2.27 2.13
CA ARG A 233 12.52 1.41 1.24
C ARG A 233 12.14 0.07 1.91
N GLN A 234 10.85 -0.15 2.13
CA GLN A 234 10.30 -1.44 2.54
C GLN A 234 10.01 -2.26 1.27
N ILE A 235 10.97 -3.07 0.82
CA ILE A 235 10.83 -3.91 -0.39
C ILE A 235 10.96 -5.41 -0.11
N GLY A 236 11.12 -5.78 1.16
CA GLY A 236 11.42 -7.15 1.57
C GLY A 236 10.28 -8.13 1.26
N HIS A 237 9.02 -7.68 1.32
CA HIS A 237 7.90 -8.55 1.02
C HIS A 237 7.77 -8.78 -0.47
N PHE A 238 7.89 -7.72 -1.29
CA PHE A 238 7.91 -7.84 -2.74
C PHE A 238 9.05 -8.73 -3.21
N SER A 239 10.28 -8.49 -2.76
CA SER A 239 11.44 -9.26 -3.23
C SER A 239 11.33 -10.74 -2.88
N GLN A 240 10.75 -11.10 -1.73
CA GLN A 240 10.45 -12.50 -1.39
C GLN A 240 9.36 -13.09 -2.30
N LEU A 241 8.29 -12.33 -2.57
CA LEU A 241 7.18 -12.79 -3.42
C LEU A 241 7.69 -13.18 -4.82
N VAL A 242 8.53 -12.34 -5.42
CA VAL A 242 9.04 -12.57 -6.78
C VAL A 242 10.38 -13.31 -6.82
N TRP A 243 10.92 -13.75 -5.68
CA TRP A 243 12.22 -14.41 -5.62
C TRP A 243 12.24 -15.67 -6.49
N LYS A 244 13.02 -15.64 -7.58
CA LYS A 244 13.07 -16.72 -8.58
C LYS A 244 13.44 -18.09 -7.99
N GLY A 245 14.35 -18.13 -7.02
CA GLY A 245 14.81 -19.36 -6.38
C GLY A 245 13.86 -19.97 -5.35
N THR A 246 12.77 -19.29 -4.98
CA THR A 246 11.78 -19.81 -4.02
C THR A 246 10.77 -20.68 -4.75
N SER A 247 10.45 -21.86 -4.21
CA SER A 247 9.71 -22.91 -4.94
C SER A 247 8.29 -23.17 -4.43
N SER A 248 8.04 -23.02 -3.13
CA SER A 248 6.72 -23.30 -2.55
C SER A 248 6.35 -22.30 -1.47
N VAL A 249 5.04 -22.09 -1.29
CA VAL A 249 4.47 -21.19 -0.29
C VAL A 249 3.38 -21.90 0.52
N GLY A 250 3.23 -21.54 1.78
CA GLY A 250 2.08 -21.92 2.59
C GLY A 250 1.71 -20.79 3.56
N CYS A 251 0.44 -20.41 3.56
CA CYS A 251 -0.05 -19.25 4.29
C CYS A 251 -1.15 -19.60 5.28
N GLY A 252 -1.29 -18.75 6.31
CA GLY A 252 -2.35 -18.83 7.29
C GLY A 252 -2.71 -17.45 7.85
N ILE A 253 -3.84 -17.39 8.51
CA ILE A 253 -4.42 -16.17 9.07
C ILE A 253 -4.69 -16.34 10.57
N GLY A 254 -4.49 -15.28 11.33
CA GLY A 254 -4.88 -15.15 12.72
C GLY A 254 -5.85 -14.00 12.86
N LEU A 255 -6.91 -14.19 13.63
CA LEU A 255 -7.90 -13.17 13.93
C LEU A 255 -8.06 -13.08 15.45
N ALA A 256 -8.06 -11.85 15.97
CA ALA A 256 -8.24 -11.59 17.40
C ALA A 256 -8.90 -10.22 17.59
N ASP A 257 -9.33 -9.94 18.82
CA ASP A 257 -9.68 -8.58 19.23
C ASP A 257 -8.55 -7.99 20.04
N THR A 258 -8.17 -6.74 19.74
CA THR A 258 -7.12 -6.02 20.47
C THR A 258 -7.72 -4.83 21.19
N ASN A 259 -7.49 -4.75 22.49
CA ASN A 259 -7.89 -3.60 23.30
C ASN A 259 -6.77 -2.56 23.29
N VAL A 260 -7.08 -1.34 22.87
CA VAL A 260 -6.13 -0.23 22.84
C VAL A 260 -6.72 0.99 23.52
N LEU A 261 -5.84 1.85 24.00
CA LEU A 261 -6.20 3.17 24.51
C LEU A 261 -6.06 4.20 23.39
N ILE A 262 -7.19 4.71 22.90
CA ILE A 262 -7.22 5.83 21.95
C ILE A 262 -7.90 7.01 22.64
N SER A 263 -7.16 8.11 22.77
CA SER A 263 -7.63 9.34 23.42
C SER A 263 -8.21 9.10 24.83
N ASN A 264 -7.48 8.34 25.66
CA ASN A 264 -7.86 7.94 27.03
C ASN A 264 -9.18 7.13 27.13
N LYS A 265 -9.61 6.51 26.03
CA LYS A 265 -10.77 5.61 26.01
C LYS A 265 -10.34 4.23 25.53
N ASN A 266 -10.79 3.20 26.26
CA ASN A 266 -10.66 1.82 25.80
C ASN A 266 -11.46 1.64 24.52
N ARG A 267 -10.81 1.10 23.49
CA ARG A 267 -11.42 0.68 22.24
C ARG A 267 -11.01 -0.74 21.94
N THR A 268 -11.93 -1.51 21.40
CA THR A 268 -11.65 -2.85 20.89
C THR A 268 -11.61 -2.77 19.37
N LEU A 269 -10.46 -3.10 18.78
CA LEU A 269 -10.25 -3.20 17.34
C LEU A 269 -10.22 -4.66 16.95
N GLY A 270 -10.73 -4.99 15.77
CA GLY A 270 -10.44 -6.29 15.17
C GLY A 270 -9.01 -6.32 14.68
N CYS A 271 -8.31 -7.40 14.95
CA CYS A 271 -6.99 -7.70 14.43
C CYS A 271 -7.08 -8.79 13.35
N LYS A 272 -6.38 -8.57 12.25
CA LYS A 272 -6.01 -9.60 11.27
C LYS A 272 -4.50 -9.67 11.16
N VAL A 273 -3.94 -10.87 11.24
CA VAL A 273 -2.55 -11.16 10.87
C VAL A 273 -2.52 -12.23 9.78
N VAL A 274 -1.80 -11.98 8.69
CA VAL A 274 -1.54 -12.98 7.64
C VAL A 274 -0.06 -13.29 7.64
N VAL A 275 0.28 -14.58 7.67
CA VAL A 275 1.65 -15.08 7.58
C VAL A 275 1.74 -15.99 6.36
N CYS A 276 2.73 -15.75 5.50
CA CYS A 276 3.11 -16.66 4.42
C CYS A 276 4.56 -17.10 4.62
N ARG A 277 4.82 -18.40 4.55
CA ARG A 277 6.16 -18.99 4.61
C ARG A 277 6.57 -19.60 3.30
N TYR A 278 7.85 -19.48 2.98
CA TYR A 278 8.41 -19.75 1.67
C TYR A 278 9.55 -20.77 1.74
N LYS A 279 9.51 -21.85 0.94
CA LYS A 279 10.59 -22.84 0.86
C LYS A 279 11.64 -22.43 -0.17
N ALA A 280 12.90 -22.59 0.25
CA ALA A 280 14.05 -21.82 -0.21
C ALA A 280 13.86 -20.33 0.13
N PRO A 281 14.39 -19.85 1.27
CA PRO A 281 14.22 -18.46 1.69
C PRO A 281 14.79 -17.52 0.63
N GLY A 282 14.05 -16.47 0.34
CA GLY A 282 14.51 -15.37 -0.51
C GLY A 282 15.34 -14.36 0.28
N ASN A 283 15.49 -13.16 -0.27
CA ASN A 283 16.12 -12.02 0.39
C ASN A 283 17.54 -12.29 0.90
N VAL A 284 18.30 -13.11 0.18
CA VAL A 284 19.73 -13.28 0.44
C VAL A 284 20.42 -11.93 0.19
N ALA A 285 21.01 -11.35 1.23
CA ALA A 285 21.49 -9.97 1.31
C ALA A 285 22.78 -9.71 0.50
N THR A 286 22.74 -9.93 -0.82
CA THR A 286 23.84 -9.63 -1.74
C THR A 286 23.32 -9.10 -3.08
N ASP A 287 24.08 -8.21 -3.72
CA ASP A 287 23.74 -7.66 -5.04
C ASP A 287 23.57 -8.76 -6.09
N ILE A 288 24.44 -9.77 -6.08
CA ILE A 288 24.39 -10.92 -7.00
C ILE A 288 23.09 -11.71 -6.82
N ALA A 289 22.67 -11.95 -5.57
CA ALA A 289 21.44 -12.68 -5.31
C ALA A 289 20.21 -11.90 -5.77
N PHE A 290 20.15 -10.60 -5.50
CA PHE A 290 19.05 -9.75 -5.94
C PHE A 290 18.98 -9.66 -7.47
N LEU A 291 20.11 -9.42 -8.14
CA LEU A 291 20.18 -9.37 -9.61
C LEU A 291 19.65 -10.66 -10.27
N LYS A 292 19.94 -11.82 -9.67
CA LYS A 292 19.52 -13.12 -10.20
C LYS A 292 18.04 -13.44 -9.94
N ASN A 293 17.46 -12.91 -8.87
CA ASN A 293 16.16 -13.38 -8.34
C ASN A 293 15.03 -12.36 -8.42
N VAL A 294 15.30 -11.05 -8.49
CA VAL A 294 14.30 -9.99 -8.53
C VAL A 294 14.36 -9.33 -9.90
N LEU A 295 13.67 -9.92 -10.87
CA LEU A 295 13.74 -9.52 -12.28
C LEU A 295 12.69 -8.45 -12.61
N PRO A 296 12.91 -7.59 -13.62
CA PRO A 296 11.94 -6.57 -14.02
C PRO A 296 10.64 -7.19 -14.53
N ASN A 297 9.54 -6.41 -14.55
CA ASN A 297 8.28 -6.87 -15.13
C ASN A 297 8.39 -6.95 -16.67
N ILE A 298 7.99 -8.07 -17.27
CA ILE A 298 7.98 -8.30 -18.72
C ILE A 298 6.60 -8.18 -19.37
N THR A 299 5.70 -7.35 -18.82
CA THR A 299 4.30 -7.19 -19.32
C THR A 299 4.23 -7.47 -20.81
N PRO A 300 3.52 -8.54 -21.25
CA PRO A 300 3.55 -8.94 -22.65
C PRO A 300 3.12 -7.73 -23.46
N THR A 301 4.01 -7.27 -24.34
CA THR A 301 3.66 -6.30 -25.36
C THR A 301 2.56 -6.98 -26.15
N VAL A 302 1.31 -6.55 -25.98
CA VAL A 302 0.25 -6.94 -26.90
C VAL A 302 0.70 -6.34 -28.23
N ALA A 303 1.23 -7.20 -29.11
CA ALA A 303 1.45 -6.83 -30.49
C ALA A 303 0.06 -6.47 -31.03
N VAL A 304 -0.15 -5.18 -31.29
CA VAL A 304 -1.34 -4.66 -31.98
C VAL A 304 -1.23 -5.02 -33.45
#